data_AF-A0A2E3P097-F1
#
_entry.id   AF-A0A2E3P097-F1
#
_cell.length_a   1.000
_cell.length_b   1.000
_cell.length_c   1.000
_cell.angle_alpha   90.00
_cell.angle_beta   90.00
_cell.angle_gamma   90.00
#
_symmetry.space_group_name_H-M   'P 1'
#
loop_
_entity.id
_entity.type
_entity.pdbx_description
1 polymer ?
#
loop_
_entity_poly.entity_id
_entity_poly.type
_entity_poly.pdbx_seq_one_letter_code
_entity_poly.pdbx_strand_id
1 'polypeptide(L)'
;DGGSGISLNDSPTLSLGENSRLRIDRFVYEPQANKLGFGMEVMQGTLSYLSGKIGAIAPEQVSVATPSMTIGIRGTKFLLKVKPVQ
;
A
#
# COMPACT_ATOMS: atom_id res chain seq x y z
N ASP A 1 21.08 -5.41 3.87
CA ASP A 1 19.73 -5.76 4.38
C ASP A 1 19.09 -4.56 5.06
N GLY A 2 18.96 -3.45 4.32
CA GLY A 2 18.27 -2.26 4.79
C GLY A 2 16.77 -2.35 4.51
N GLY A 3 15.97 -2.67 5.52
CA GLY A 3 14.51 -2.62 5.45
C GLY A 3 13.99 -1.34 6.10
N SER A 4 13.05 -0.65 5.43
CA SER A 4 12.32 0.48 6.03
C SER A 4 10.86 0.08 6.23
N GLY A 5 10.32 0.34 7.42
CA GLY A 5 8.93 0.11 7.78
C GLY A 5 8.15 1.41 7.85
N ILE A 6 6.89 1.39 7.41
CA ILE A 6 5.96 2.53 7.53
C ILE A 6 4.79 2.09 8.40
N SER A 7 4.42 2.92 9.38
CA SER A 7 3.22 2.73 10.20
C SER A 7 2.25 3.88 9.95
N LEU A 8 0.98 3.54 9.73
CA LEU A 8 -0.12 4.48 9.54
C LEU A 8 -1.18 4.25 10.63
N ASN A 9 -2.08 5.22 10.82
CA ASN A 9 -3.09 5.17 11.89
C ASN A 9 -4.07 3.99 11.77
N ASP A 10 -4.26 3.42 10.57
CA ASP A 10 -5.08 2.23 10.36
C ASP A 10 -4.29 0.91 10.54
N SER A 11 -3.03 1.01 10.97
CA SER A 11 -2.10 -0.09 11.26
C SER A 11 -1.86 -1.09 10.12
N PRO A 12 -1.54 -0.64 8.88
CA PRO A 12 -1.05 -1.53 7.85
C PRO A 12 0.42 -1.86 8.11
N THR A 13 0.88 -3.02 7.67
CA THR A 13 2.32 -3.36 7.70
C THR A 13 2.89 -3.24 6.31
N LEU A 14 3.80 -2.29 6.13
CA LEU A 14 4.56 -2.05 4.90
C LEU A 14 6.03 -2.35 5.16
N SER A 15 6.64 -3.20 4.34
CA SER A 15 8.08 -3.45 4.38
C SER A 15 8.69 -3.28 3.00
N LEU A 16 9.72 -2.45 2.92
CA LEU A 16 10.38 -2.07 1.68
C LEU A 16 11.73 -2.74 1.57
N GLY A 17 12.00 -3.33 0.41
CA GLY A 17 13.36 -3.76 0.08
C GLY A 17 14.23 -2.60 -0.39
N GLU A 18 15.52 -2.89 -0.54
CA GLU A 18 16.52 -1.92 -1.01
C GLU A 18 16.14 -1.32 -2.37
N ASN A 19 16.47 -0.05 -2.57
CA ASN A 19 16.17 0.72 -3.79
C ASN A 19 14.67 0.87 -4.12
N SER A 20 13.77 0.60 -3.17
CA SER A 20 12.34 0.78 -3.41
C SER A 20 11.95 2.26 -3.46
N ARG A 21 11.11 2.62 -4.42
CA ARG A 21 10.46 3.93 -4.50
C ARG A 21 8.96 3.73 -4.60
N LEU A 22 8.25 4.35 -3.67
CA LEU A 22 6.80 4.41 -3.64
C LEU A 22 6.34 5.81 -3.30
N ARG A 23 5.06 6.05 -3.54
CA ARG A 23 4.34 7.26 -3.15
C ARG A 23 3.00 6.86 -2.53
N ILE A 24 2.64 7.51 -1.43
CA ILE A 24 1.30 7.40 -0.86
C ILE A 24 0.52 8.63 -1.33
N ASP A 25 -0.45 8.41 -2.23
CA ASP A 25 -1.24 9.48 -2.85
C ASP A 25 -2.45 9.87 -2.00
N ARG A 26 -2.99 8.91 -1.24
CA ARG A 26 -4.16 9.11 -0.40
C ARG A 26 -4.03 8.32 0.89
N PHE A 27 -4.23 9.00 2.01
CA PHE A 27 -4.46 8.36 3.30
C PHE A 27 -5.50 9.14 4.11
N VAL A 28 -6.69 8.56 4.29
CA VAL A 28 -7.79 9.12 5.07
C VAL A 28 -8.34 8.03 5.97
N TYR A 29 -8.34 8.27 7.27
CA TYR A 29 -8.82 7.30 8.27
C TYR A 29 -9.68 7.99 9.33
N GLU A 30 -10.96 8.23 9.00
CA GLU A 30 -11.99 8.74 9.91
C GLU A 30 -13.16 7.74 9.94
N PRO A 31 -13.05 6.61 10.67
CA PRO A 31 -14.07 5.58 10.67
C PRO A 31 -15.42 6.06 11.22
N GLN A 32 -15.42 7.01 12.17
CA GLN A 32 -16.64 7.59 12.73
C GLN A 32 -17.43 8.42 11.72
N ALA A 33 -16.75 9.01 10.73
CA ALA A 33 -17.36 9.82 9.68
C ALA A 33 -17.54 9.04 8.36
N ASN A 34 -17.25 7.74 8.35
CA ASN A 34 -17.22 6.89 7.16
C ASN A 34 -16.33 7.46 6.02
N LYS A 35 -15.27 8.19 6.37
CA LYS A 35 -14.28 8.68 5.40
C LYS A 35 -13.04 7.82 5.51
N LEU A 36 -12.89 6.93 4.55
CA LEU A 36 -11.80 5.96 4.51
C LEU A 36 -11.14 6.01 3.14
N GLY A 37 -9.82 5.83 3.13
CA GLY A 37 -9.09 5.86 1.88
C GLY A 37 -7.63 5.54 2.01
N PHE A 38 -7.17 4.63 1.16
CA PHE A 38 -5.76 4.32 1.04
C PHE A 38 -5.39 4.14 -0.43
N GLY A 39 -4.41 4.91 -0.89
CA GLY A 39 -3.90 4.85 -2.26
C GLY A 39 -2.38 4.95 -2.24
N MET A 40 -1.72 3.97 -2.84
CA MET A 40 -0.27 4.02 -3.05
C MET A 40 0.10 3.67 -4.49
N GLU A 41 1.23 4.21 -4.93
CA GLU A 41 1.90 3.85 -6.17
C GLU A 41 3.30 3.32 -5.85
N VAL A 42 3.67 2.16 -6.41
CA VAL A 42 4.99 1.57 -6.28
C VAL A 42 5.71 1.69 -7.61
N MET A 43 6.66 2.63 -7.69
CA MET A 43 7.37 2.95 -8.93
C MET A 43 8.50 1.96 -9.23
N GLN A 44 9.20 1.46 -8.21
CA GLN A 44 10.22 0.40 -8.36
C GLN A 44 10.55 -0.28 -7.04
N GLY A 45 11.20 -1.44 -7.11
CA GLY A 45 11.75 -2.17 -5.96
C GLY A 45 10.84 -3.30 -5.50
N THR A 46 10.89 -3.60 -4.20
CA THR A 46 10.07 -4.66 -3.59
C THR A 46 9.28 -4.16 -2.40
N LEU A 47 8.02 -4.61 -2.31
CA LEU A 47 7.11 -4.26 -1.23
C LEU A 47 6.46 -5.53 -0.69
N SER A 48 6.47 -5.68 0.65
CA SER A 48 5.54 -6.53 1.37
C SER A 48 4.45 -5.67 1.99
N TYR A 49 3.19 -5.99 1.69
CA TYR A 49 2.03 -5.30 2.24
C TYR A 49 1.11 -6.27 2.95
N LEU A 50 0.70 -5.88 4.15
CA LEU A 50 -0.42 -6.46 4.87
C LEU A 50 -1.45 -5.36 5.12
N SER A 51 -2.68 -5.58 4.67
CA SER A 51 -3.77 -4.62 4.87
C SER A 51 -3.97 -4.22 6.32
N GLY A 52 -4.14 -2.92 6.54
CA GLY A 52 -4.65 -2.35 7.78
C GLY A 52 -6.17 -2.37 7.84
N LYS A 53 -6.73 -1.62 8.79
CA LYS A 53 -8.17 -1.58 9.06
C LYS A 53 -8.99 -1.13 7.85
N ILE A 54 -8.49 -0.18 7.05
CA ILE A 54 -9.20 0.29 5.85
C ILE A 54 -9.43 -0.88 4.89
N GLY A 55 -8.40 -1.67 4.60
CA GLY A 55 -8.51 -2.82 3.69
C GLY A 55 -9.38 -3.97 4.21
N ALA A 56 -9.67 -4.00 5.52
CA ALA A 56 -10.59 -4.95 6.13
C ALA A 56 -12.05 -4.48 6.07
N ILE A 57 -12.32 -3.20 6.36
CA ILE A 57 -13.69 -2.66 6.48
C ILE A 57 -14.22 -2.01 5.20
N ALA A 58 -13.33 -1.50 4.35
CA ALA A 58 -13.63 -0.79 3.11
C ALA A 58 -12.60 -1.18 2.02
N PRO A 59 -12.54 -2.46 1.62
CA PRO A 59 -11.56 -2.96 0.65
C PRO A 59 -11.55 -2.19 -0.68
N GLU A 60 -12.71 -1.73 -1.14
CA GLU A 60 -12.88 -0.90 -2.33
C GLU A 60 -12.26 0.50 -2.22
N GLN A 61 -11.97 0.96 -0.99
CA GLN A 61 -11.27 2.22 -0.73
C GLN A 61 -9.75 2.07 -0.73
N VAL A 62 -9.23 0.86 -0.96
CA VAL A 62 -7.81 0.58 -1.07
C VAL A 62 -7.41 0.36 -2.52
N SER A 63 -6.39 1.10 -2.96
CA SER A 63 -5.79 0.92 -4.29
C SER A 63 -4.26 0.90 -4.19
N VAL A 64 -3.66 -0.04 -4.92
CA VAL A 64 -2.20 -0.14 -5.06
C VAL A 64 -1.88 -0.16 -6.55
N ALA A 65 -1.16 0.85 -7.04
CA ALA A 65 -0.77 0.96 -8.43
C ALA A 65 0.72 0.68 -8.62
N THR A 66 1.08 0.20 -9.80
CA THR A 66 2.42 0.16 -10.34
C THR A 66 2.36 0.70 -11.77
N PRO A 67 3.50 1.09 -12.39
CA PRO A 67 3.50 1.58 -13.77
C PRO A 67 2.83 0.64 -14.78
N SER A 68 2.77 -0.67 -14.48
CA SER A 68 2.20 -1.68 -15.38
C SER A 68 0.79 -2.13 -15.02
N MET A 69 0.30 -1.92 -13.79
CA MET A 69 -0.99 -2.45 -13.35
C MET A 69 -1.54 -1.77 -12.08
N THR A 70 -2.85 -1.88 -11.87
CA THR A 70 -3.50 -1.57 -10.58
C THR A 70 -3.96 -2.85 -9.91
N ILE A 71 -3.82 -2.92 -8.60
CA ILE A 71 -4.16 -4.05 -7.74
C ILE A 71 -5.30 -3.62 -6.83
N GLY A 72 -6.44 -4.29 -6.98
CA GLY A 72 -7.55 -4.21 -6.04
C GLY A 72 -7.31 -5.12 -4.83
N ILE A 73 -7.71 -4.67 -3.65
CA ILE A 73 -7.47 -5.38 -2.38
C ILE A 73 -8.78 -5.83 -1.78
N ARG A 74 -8.84 -7.09 -1.30
CA ARG A 74 -9.94 -7.62 -0.49
C ARG A 74 -9.36 -8.52 0.60
N GLY A 75 -8.92 -7.91 1.71
CA GLY A 75 -8.31 -8.63 2.84
C GLY A 75 -6.94 -9.24 2.54
N THR A 76 -6.06 -8.51 1.83
CA THR A 76 -4.91 -9.12 1.16
C THR A 76 -3.59 -8.90 1.90
N LYS A 77 -2.79 -9.96 1.99
CA LYS A 77 -1.34 -9.89 2.16
C LYS A 77 -0.70 -10.22 0.82
N PHE A 78 0.17 -9.37 0.31
CA PHE A 78 0.86 -9.63 -0.96
C PHE A 78 2.32 -9.17 -0.93
N LEU A 79 3.09 -9.72 -1.86
CA LEU A 79 4.44 -9.27 -2.18
C LEU A 79 4.45 -8.76 -3.61
N LEU A 80 5.07 -7.60 -3.85
CA LEU A 80 5.27 -7.03 -5.17
C LEU A 80 6.74 -6.81 -5.45
N LYS A 81 7.13 -7.06 -6.71
CA LYS A 81 8.40 -6.64 -7.27
C LYS A 81 8.13 -5.85 -8.55
N VAL A 82 8.52 -4.59 -8.56
CA VAL A 82 8.37 -3.69 -9.70
C VAL A 82 9.75 -3.42 -10.28
N LYS A 83 9.94 -3.74 -11.56
CA LYS A 83 11.14 -3.37 -12.29
C LYS A 83 11.04 -1.90 -12.71
N PRO A 84 12.15 -1.14 -12.70
CA PRO A 84 12.16 0.20 -13.26
C PRO A 84 11.69 0.17 -14.71
N VAL A 85 10.85 1.13 -15.09
CA VAL A 85 10.54 1.36 -16.51
C VAL A 85 11.85 1.83 -17.16
N GLN A 86 12.25 1.13 -18.21
CA GLN A 86 13.53 1.30 -18.90
C GLN A 86 13.41 2.38 -19.97
#